data_AF-A0AAE6Z0T4-F1
#
_entry.id   AF-A0AAE6Z0T4-F1
#
_cell.length_a   1.000
_cell.length_b   1.000
_cell.length_c   1.000
_cell.angle_alpha   90.00
_cell.angle_beta   90.00
_cell.angle_gamma   90.00
#
_symmetry.space_group_name_H-M   'P 1'
#
loop_
_entity.id
_entity.type
_entity.pdbx_description
1 polymer ?
#
loop_
_entity_poly.entity_id
_entity_poly.type
_entity_poly.pdbx_seq_one_letter_code
_entity_poly.pdbx_strand_id
1 'polypeptide(L)'
;MLVMMIGMLMLGGLQRQLDLQLQQGIEEQRFWQAFNQGLSSLSWGFSLRWSVTDEWQCQTLPSAQLRACLRIDHDDRSGLLRGEGQVDGELQPLTFYHRVMIDVTTAEGYIRPIMGGWSDFCPDAMEQACVPGQ
;
A
#
# COMPACT_ATOMS: atom_id res chain seq x y z
N MET A 1 -10.75 -54.93 2.44
CA MET A 1 -11.76 -53.95 1.94
C MET A 1 -11.93 -52.77 2.90
N LEU A 2 -12.28 -52.99 4.17
CA LEU A 2 -12.51 -51.92 5.16
C LEU A 2 -11.29 -51.02 5.41
N VAL A 3 -10.09 -51.60 5.50
CA VAL A 3 -8.82 -50.85 5.65
C VAL A 3 -8.54 -49.95 4.43
N MET A 4 -8.85 -50.41 3.21
CA MET A 4 -8.71 -49.60 1.99
C MET A 4 -9.64 -48.39 2.02
N MET A 5 -10.90 -48.58 2.42
CA MET A 5 -11.87 -47.47 2.49
C MET A 5 -11.46 -46.42 3.51
N ILE A 6 -10.98 -46.83 4.69
CA ILE A 6 -10.45 -45.90 5.70
C ILE A 6 -9.23 -45.16 5.17
N GLY A 7 -8.31 -45.86 4.50
CA GLY A 7 -7.13 -45.25 3.88
C GLY A 7 -7.49 -44.19 2.84
N MET A 8 -8.47 -44.45 1.97
CA MET A 8 -8.94 -43.49 0.96
C MET A 8 -9.60 -42.26 1.59
N LEU A 9 -10.40 -42.44 2.64
CA LEU A 9 -11.03 -41.33 3.37
C LEU A 9 -9.99 -40.45 4.05
N MET A 10 -8.98 -41.05 4.70
CA MET A 10 -7.87 -40.28 5.29
C MET A 10 -7.09 -39.53 4.23
N LEU A 11 -6.71 -40.18 3.12
CA LEU A 11 -5.93 -39.54 2.06
C LEU A 11 -6.69 -38.36 1.45
N GLY A 12 -8.00 -38.52 1.19
CA GLY A 12 -8.85 -37.45 0.69
C GLY A 12 -9.01 -36.29 1.69
N GLY A 13 -9.07 -36.58 2.98
CA GLY A 13 -9.06 -35.57 4.04
C GLY A 13 -7.75 -34.77 4.09
N LEU A 14 -6.60 -35.47 4.05
CA LEU A 14 -5.28 -34.83 4.03
C LEU A 14 -5.08 -33.98 2.78
N GLN A 15 -5.48 -34.48 1.60
CA GLN A 15 -5.37 -33.73 0.36
C GLN A 15 -6.14 -32.40 0.45
N ARG A 16 -7.38 -32.44 0.96
CA ARG A 16 -8.20 -31.25 1.11
C ARG A 16 -7.63 -30.26 2.13
N GLN A 17 -7.04 -30.76 3.21
CA GLN A 17 -6.35 -29.93 4.19
C GLN A 17 -5.12 -29.24 3.58
N LEU A 18 -4.33 -29.96 2.79
CA LEU A 18 -3.16 -29.40 2.11
C LEU A 18 -3.57 -28.31 1.12
N ASP A 19 -4.61 -28.55 0.33
CA ASP A 19 -5.12 -27.57 -0.64
C ASP A 19 -5.53 -26.25 0.04
N LEU A 20 -6.22 -26.34 1.17
CA LEU A 20 -6.60 -25.15 1.96
C LEU A 20 -5.39 -24.40 2.52
N GLN A 21 -4.38 -25.12 3.02
CA GLN A 21 -3.15 -24.50 3.53
C GLN A 21 -2.34 -23.81 2.43
N LEU A 22 -2.27 -24.43 1.25
CA LEU A 22 -1.60 -23.83 0.09
C LEU A 22 -2.32 -22.56 -0.36
N GLN A 23 -3.65 -22.56 -0.40
CA GLN A 23 -4.42 -21.36 -0.74
C GLN A 23 -4.17 -20.22 0.24
N GLN A 24 -4.22 -20.50 1.54
CA GLN A 24 -3.91 -19.51 2.58
C GLN A 24 -2.50 -18.94 2.44
N GLY A 25 -1.51 -19.80 2.19
CA GLY A 25 -0.13 -19.36 2.01
C GLY A 25 0.06 -18.47 0.76
N ILE A 26 -0.65 -18.75 -0.32
CA ILE A 26 -0.63 -17.92 -1.54
C ILE A 26 -1.27 -16.56 -1.28
N GLU A 27 -2.41 -16.51 -0.59
CA GLU A 27 -3.08 -15.25 -0.23
C GLU A 27 -2.21 -14.39 0.68
N GLU A 28 -1.60 -14.99 1.70
CA GLU A 28 -0.67 -14.31 2.60
C GLU A 28 0.55 -13.77 1.84
N GLN A 29 1.15 -14.57 0.95
CA GLN A 29 2.26 -14.13 0.12
C GLN A 29 1.88 -12.90 -0.72
N ARG A 30 0.72 -12.93 -1.39
CA ARG A 30 0.25 -11.80 -2.21
C ARG A 30 0.02 -10.55 -1.37
N PHE A 31 -0.59 -10.71 -0.19
CA PHE A 31 -0.77 -9.60 0.74
C PHE A 31 0.57 -8.98 1.13
N TRP A 32 1.57 -9.79 1.51
CA TRP A 32 2.89 -9.28 1.88
C TRP A 32 3.63 -8.62 0.71
N GLN A 33 3.45 -9.11 -0.51
CA GLN A 33 3.99 -8.48 -1.71
C GLN A 33 3.39 -7.08 -1.91
N ALA A 34 2.06 -6.96 -1.85
CA ALA A 34 1.36 -5.69 -1.96
C ALA A 34 1.72 -4.74 -0.80
N PHE A 35 1.81 -5.23 0.43
CA PHE A 35 2.22 -4.44 1.59
C PHE A 35 3.60 -3.82 1.39
N ASN A 36 4.59 -4.63 0.99
CA ASN A 36 5.94 -4.15 0.72
C ASN A 36 6.00 -3.21 -0.48
N GLN A 37 5.17 -3.44 -1.51
CA GLN A 37 5.03 -2.52 -2.63
C GLN A 37 4.47 -1.17 -2.19
N GLY A 38 3.46 -1.14 -1.33
CA GLY A 38 2.90 0.10 -0.78
C GLY A 38 3.90 0.90 0.07
N LEU A 39 4.66 0.22 0.92
CA LEU A 39 5.76 0.86 1.66
C LEU A 39 6.88 1.34 0.73
N SER A 40 7.21 0.58 -0.30
CA SER A 40 8.20 0.98 -1.31
C SER A 40 7.71 2.20 -2.10
N SER A 41 6.42 2.27 -2.43
CA SER A 41 5.76 3.41 -3.04
C SER A 41 5.87 4.67 -2.17
N LEU A 42 5.61 4.55 -0.86
CA LEU A 42 5.83 5.66 0.09
C LEU A 42 7.31 6.10 0.11
N SER A 43 8.23 5.13 0.26
CA SER A 43 9.68 5.41 0.29
C SER A 43 10.14 6.12 -0.98
N TRP A 44 9.65 5.67 -2.13
CA TRP A 44 9.94 6.30 -3.41
C TRP A 44 9.33 7.71 -3.49
N GLY A 45 8.10 7.90 -3.02
CA GLY A 45 7.45 9.21 -2.96
C GLY A 45 8.24 10.28 -2.20
N PHE A 46 8.96 9.90 -1.14
CA PHE A 46 9.87 10.81 -0.42
C PHE A 46 11.10 11.25 -1.24
N SER A 47 11.52 10.43 -2.21
CA SER A 47 12.67 10.75 -3.08
C SER A 47 12.30 11.68 -4.24
N LEU A 48 11.00 11.86 -4.50
CA LEU A 48 10.49 12.68 -5.59
C LEU A 48 10.48 14.16 -5.23
N ARG A 49 10.60 14.98 -6.28
CA ARG A 49 10.34 16.41 -6.21
C ARG A 49 8.91 16.68 -6.62
N TRP A 50 8.19 17.38 -5.78
CA TRP A 50 6.77 17.68 -5.92
C TRP A 50 6.52 19.16 -6.18
N SER A 51 5.42 19.48 -6.85
CA SER A 51 4.93 20.85 -6.89
C SER A 51 4.14 21.13 -5.61
N VAL A 52 4.14 22.37 -5.13
CA VAL A 52 3.32 22.76 -3.98
C VAL A 52 1.95 23.18 -4.51
N THR A 53 0.96 22.30 -4.39
CA THR A 53 -0.44 22.55 -4.76
C THR A 53 -1.36 21.78 -3.84
N ASP A 54 -2.53 22.37 -3.58
CA ASP A 54 -3.61 21.79 -2.75
C ASP A 54 -4.29 20.60 -3.43
N GLU A 55 -4.03 20.39 -4.72
CA GLU A 55 -4.51 19.26 -5.50
C GLU A 55 -3.62 18.02 -5.36
N TRP A 56 -4.23 16.84 -5.46
CA TRP A 56 -3.49 15.59 -5.50
C TRP A 56 -2.62 15.51 -6.76
N GLN A 57 -1.34 15.19 -6.55
CA GLN A 57 -0.40 14.88 -7.61
C GLN A 57 0.04 13.43 -7.47
N CYS A 58 -0.18 12.62 -8.50
CA CYS A 58 0.25 11.22 -8.51
C CYS A 58 1.40 11.01 -9.49
N GLN A 59 2.38 10.22 -9.06
CA GLN A 59 3.50 9.75 -9.85
C GLN A 59 3.49 8.23 -9.86
N THR A 60 3.88 7.63 -10.99
CA THR A 60 3.99 6.18 -11.13
C THR A 60 5.38 5.80 -11.64
N LEU A 61 5.89 4.67 -11.15
CA LEU A 61 7.13 4.05 -11.64
C LEU A 61 6.80 2.65 -12.16
N PRO A 62 6.49 2.51 -13.47
CA PRO A 62 6.02 1.25 -14.04
C PRO A 62 7.02 0.09 -13.89
N SER A 63 8.33 0.37 -13.93
CA SER A 63 9.37 -0.67 -13.81
C SER A 63 9.37 -1.41 -12.47
N ALA A 64 8.88 -0.76 -11.41
CA ALA A 64 8.76 -1.33 -10.07
C ALA A 64 7.29 -1.37 -9.59
N GLN A 65 6.34 -1.06 -10.48
CA GLN A 65 4.90 -1.00 -10.18
C GLN A 65 4.58 -0.13 -8.96
N LEU A 66 5.29 0.99 -8.78
CA LEU A 66 5.06 1.89 -7.65
C LEU A 66 4.11 3.01 -8.05
N ARG A 67 3.28 3.44 -7.11
CA ARG A 67 2.42 4.62 -7.25
C ARG A 67 2.40 5.39 -5.95
N ALA A 68 2.81 6.65 -6.02
CA ALA A 68 2.81 7.57 -4.91
C ALA A 68 2.01 8.81 -5.29
N CYS A 69 1.18 9.31 -4.37
CA CYS A 69 0.43 10.53 -4.56
C CYS A 69 0.68 11.48 -3.39
N LEU A 70 0.75 12.77 -3.65
CA LEU A 70 0.96 13.79 -2.64
C LEU A 70 -0.10 14.88 -2.77
N ARG A 71 -0.65 15.28 -1.63
CA ARG A 71 -1.42 16.52 -1.47
C ARG A 71 -0.73 17.37 -0.41
N ILE A 72 -0.44 18.63 -0.72
CA ILE A 72 0.13 19.58 0.25
C ILE A 72 -0.85 20.72 0.42
N ASP A 73 -1.18 21.05 1.67
CA ASP A 73 -1.81 22.30 2.00
C ASP A 73 -0.77 23.43 1.90
N HIS A 74 -0.97 24.35 0.96
CA HIS A 74 -0.06 25.46 0.72
C HIS A 74 0.08 26.39 1.94
N ASP A 75 -0.99 26.55 2.74
CA ASP A 75 -1.02 27.49 3.86
C ASP A 75 -0.28 26.95 5.08
N ASP A 76 -0.49 25.67 5.42
CA ASP A 76 0.17 25.02 6.56
C ASP A 76 1.53 24.39 6.19
N ARG A 77 1.86 24.33 4.89
CA ARG A 77 3.04 23.64 4.32
C ARG A 77 3.15 22.17 4.76
N SER A 78 2.04 21.60 5.23
CA SER A 78 1.90 20.22 5.64
C SER A 78 1.09 19.47 4.60
N GLY A 79 1.27 18.16 4.53
CA GLY A 79 0.65 17.36 3.48
C GLY A 79 0.51 15.91 3.85
N LEU A 80 -0.08 15.18 2.91
CA LEU A 80 -0.32 13.76 3.02
C LEU A 80 0.29 13.06 1.82
N LEU A 81 1.34 12.28 2.06
CA LEU A 81 1.89 11.36 1.08
C LEU A 81 1.13 10.04 1.19
N ARG A 82 0.69 9.51 0.05
CA ARG A 82 0.00 8.22 -0.10
C ARG A 82 0.85 7.31 -0.98
N GLY A 83 1.08 6.08 -0.53
CA GLY A 83 1.71 5.03 -1.32
C GLY A 83 0.76 3.85 -1.49
N GLU A 84 0.78 3.24 -2.68
CA GLU A 84 -0.14 2.16 -3.04
C GLU A 84 0.61 0.86 -3.34
N GLY A 85 0.00 -0.25 -2.94
CA GLY A 85 0.43 -1.60 -3.27
C GLY A 85 -0.74 -2.43 -3.78
N GLN A 86 -0.61 -3.01 -4.96
CA GLN A 86 -1.68 -3.73 -5.63
C GLN A 86 -1.67 -5.20 -5.17
N VAL A 87 -2.80 -5.68 -4.65
CA VAL A 87 -3.01 -7.10 -4.41
C VAL A 87 -3.52 -7.74 -5.71
N ASP A 88 -2.83 -8.77 -6.19
CA ASP A 88 -3.24 -9.51 -7.37
C ASP A 88 -4.64 -10.12 -7.16
N GLY A 89 -5.60 -9.71 -7.99
CA GLY A 89 -6.98 -10.18 -7.94
C GLY A 89 -7.94 -9.30 -7.14
N GLU A 90 -7.45 -8.25 -6.46
CA GLU A 90 -8.32 -7.26 -5.80
C GLU A 90 -8.46 -5.99 -6.63
N LEU A 91 -9.64 -5.36 -6.55
CA LEU A 91 -9.91 -4.09 -7.24
C LEU A 91 -9.32 -2.88 -6.53
N GLN A 92 -9.11 -2.96 -5.22
CA GLN A 92 -8.63 -1.86 -4.41
C GLN A 92 -7.19 -2.16 -3.97
N PRO A 93 -6.26 -1.21 -4.16
CA PRO A 93 -4.91 -1.38 -3.64
C PRO A 93 -4.89 -1.22 -2.13
N LEU A 94 -3.89 -1.81 -1.47
CA LEU A 94 -3.51 -1.41 -0.12
C LEU A 94 -2.96 0.01 -0.18
N THR A 95 -3.45 0.86 0.72
CA THR A 95 -3.06 2.27 0.78
C THR A 95 -2.40 2.58 2.10
N PHE A 96 -1.26 3.25 2.03
CA PHE A 96 -0.51 3.70 3.19
C PHE A 96 -0.30 5.19 3.10
N TYR A 97 -0.27 5.84 4.26
CA TYR A 97 -0.23 7.28 4.38
C TYR A 97 0.93 7.71 5.24
N HIS A 98 1.48 8.88 4.95
CA HIS A 98 2.44 9.54 5.81
C HIS A 98 2.21 11.05 5.82
N ARG A 99 2.09 11.64 7.00
CA ARG A 99 2.07 13.10 7.15
C ARG A 99 3.45 13.68 6.86
N VAL A 100 3.50 14.71 6.04
CA VAL A 100 4.74 15.32 5.56
C VAL A 100 4.68 16.84 5.67
N MET A 101 5.83 17.47 5.54
CA MET A 101 5.98 18.92 5.49
C MET A 101 6.95 19.30 4.37
N ILE A 102 6.77 20.47 3.76
CA ILE A 102 7.73 20.96 2.75
C ILE A 102 9.07 21.23 3.41
N ASP A 103 10.14 20.74 2.78
CA ASP A 103 11.51 21.05 3.20
C ASP A 103 11.91 22.44 2.71
N VAL A 104 11.80 23.44 3.59
CA VAL A 104 12.20 24.82 3.31
C VAL A 104 13.71 25.02 3.25
N THR A 105 14.51 24.02 3.65
CA THR A 105 15.97 24.10 3.68
C THR A 105 16.63 23.62 2.38
N THR A 106 15.89 22.84 1.59
CA THR A 106 16.30 22.36 0.26
C THR A 106 15.52 23.11 -0.82
N ALA A 107 16.01 23.11 -2.06
CA ALA A 107 15.30 23.70 -3.19
C ALA A 107 13.82 23.28 -3.21
N GLU A 108 12.91 24.21 -3.49
CA GLU A 108 11.46 24.02 -3.39
C GLU A 108 11.00 22.71 -4.04
N GLY A 109 10.20 21.93 -3.30
CA GLY A 109 9.55 20.71 -3.79
C GLY A 109 9.98 19.39 -3.14
N TYR A 110 10.99 19.39 -2.25
CA TYR A 110 11.24 18.21 -1.41
C TYR A 110 10.34 18.23 -0.17
N ILE A 111 9.99 17.04 0.31
CA ILE A 111 9.17 16.83 1.49
C ILE A 111 9.95 16.07 2.56
N ARG A 112 9.62 16.34 3.82
CA ARG A 112 10.15 15.62 4.98
C ARG A 112 9.03 14.90 5.73
N PRO A 113 9.27 13.66 6.18
CA PRO A 113 8.31 12.94 7.01
C PRO A 113 8.18 13.60 8.40
N ILE A 114 6.96 13.71 8.90
CA ILE A 114 6.69 14.10 10.28
C ILE A 114 6.80 12.87 11.18
N MET A 115 7.52 12.97 12.31
CA MET A 115 7.67 11.86 13.24
C MET A 115 6.30 11.35 13.73
N GLY A 116 6.09 10.03 13.67
CA GLY A 116 4.79 9.42 14.01
C GLY A 116 3.67 9.71 13.00
N GLY A 117 4.01 10.23 11.82
CA GLY A 117 3.05 10.58 10.78
C GLY A 117 2.59 9.42 9.89
N TRP A 118 3.16 8.22 10.04
CA TRP A 118 2.77 7.03 9.28
C TRP A 118 1.41 6.48 9.74
N SER A 119 0.59 6.03 8.79
CA SER A 119 -0.72 5.46 9.03
C SER A 119 -1.12 4.49 7.92
N ASP A 120 -1.76 3.39 8.26
CA ASP A 120 -2.40 2.43 7.35
C ASP A 120 -3.89 2.74 7.10
N PHE A 121 -4.45 3.74 7.81
CA PHE A 121 -5.77 4.30 7.59
C PHE A 121 -5.70 5.76 7.15
N CYS A 122 -6.76 6.28 6.52
CA CYS A 122 -6.87 7.70 6.17
C CYS A 122 -6.80 8.56 7.45
N PRO A 123 -5.79 9.43 7.61
CA PRO A 123 -5.62 10.18 8.85
C PRO A 123 -6.47 11.46 8.92
N ASP A 124 -7.26 11.76 7.89
CA ASP A 124 -8.18 12.89 7.84
C ASP A 124 -9.61 12.46 8.22
N ALA A 125 -10.42 13.41 8.68
CA ALA A 125 -11.77 13.11 9.20
C ALA A 125 -12.73 12.52 8.14
N MET A 126 -12.50 12.83 6.86
CA MET A 126 -13.28 12.32 5.74
C MET A 126 -12.39 11.44 4.87
N GLU A 127 -12.81 10.20 4.65
CA GLU A 127 -12.04 9.23 3.85
C GLU A 127 -11.82 9.73 2.41
N GLN A 128 -12.76 10.50 1.86
CA GLN A 128 -12.62 11.09 0.52
C GLN A 128 -11.46 12.09 0.42
N ALA A 129 -11.03 12.70 1.52
CA ALA A 129 -9.89 13.62 1.53
C ALA A 129 -8.55 12.90 1.25
N CYS A 130 -8.51 11.59 1.50
CA CYS A 130 -7.36 10.72 1.29
C CYS A 130 -7.35 10.03 -0.08
N VAL A 131 -8.40 10.22 -0.88
CA VAL A 131 -8.54 9.60 -2.20
C VAL A 131 -8.09 10.61 -3.26
N PRO A 132 -7.02 10.31 -4.02
CA PRO A 132 -6.66 11.11 -5.19
C PRO A 132 -7.82 11.15 -6.18
N GLY A 133 -8.11 12.33 -6.73
CA GLY A 133 -9.00 12.43 -7.89
C GLY A 133 -8.49 11.55 -9.04
N GLN A 134 -9.42 10.93 -9.79
CA GLN A 134 -9.08 10.12 -10.96
C GLN A 134 -8.46 10.96 -12.07
#